data_AF-A0A7Y1X6F0-F1
#
_entry.id   AF-A0A7Y1X6F0-F1
#
_cell.length_a   1.000
_cell.length_b   1.000
_cell.length_c   1.000
_cell.angle_alpha   90.00
_cell.angle_beta   90.00
_cell.angle_gamma   90.00
#
_symmetry.space_group_name_H-M   'P 1'
#
loop_
_entity.id
_entity.type
_entity.pdbx_description
1 polymer ?
#
loop_
_entity_poly.entity_id
_entity_poly.type
_entity_poly.pdbx_seq_one_letter_code
_entity_poly.pdbx_strand_id
1 'polypeptide(L)'
;MPQLEAWEQVFVSDEEFLTSTHGQLGCTACHGGVPGATDMVEAHTDLATDPDPVATCSACHSEATDGHTDSLHATLAGYTTVLLERSGGDELSPGLSEAYGNHCASCHASCGQCHVSRPTSAGGGLLAGHTFKETPPMNLTCTGCHGSRVNNEYKGLNEMEGGGTYPADVHYNPGGMACFACHTGNDMHGVGLDQEHRYDGAQDPACTECHPDAEGANVQHTARHLESLSCQVCHSVAYKNCYSCHVQKSDDG
;
A
#
# COMPACT_ATOMS: atom_id res chain seq x y z
N MET A 1 -14.80 -3.21 30.09
CA MET A 1 -15.72 -4.27 29.63
C MET A 1 -15.00 -5.60 29.79
N PRO A 2 -15.66 -6.70 30.19
CA PRO A 2 -15.01 -8.01 30.20
C PRO A 2 -14.53 -8.39 28.79
N GLN A 3 -13.43 -9.13 28.71
CA GLN A 3 -12.90 -9.65 27.45
C GLN A 3 -13.93 -10.66 26.91
N LEU A 4 -14.58 -10.31 25.80
CA LEU A 4 -15.45 -11.22 25.08
C LEU A 4 -14.61 -12.27 24.35
N GLU A 5 -15.14 -13.47 24.15
CA GLU A 5 -14.48 -14.47 23.31
C GLU A 5 -14.38 -13.95 21.87
N ALA A 6 -13.35 -14.35 21.12
CA ALA A 6 -13.09 -13.76 19.79
C ALA A 6 -14.31 -13.85 18.85
N TRP A 7 -15.08 -14.94 18.92
CA TRP A 7 -16.30 -15.14 18.13
C TRP A 7 -17.46 -14.21 18.54
N GLU A 8 -17.50 -13.74 19.79
CA GLU A 8 -18.45 -12.72 20.25
C GLU A 8 -18.03 -11.31 19.82
N GLN A 9 -16.81 -11.14 19.33
CA GLN A 9 -16.28 -9.87 18.81
C GLN A 9 -16.41 -9.75 17.28
N VAL A 10 -16.73 -10.83 16.56
CA VAL A 10 -16.95 -10.82 15.12
C VAL A 10 -18.37 -10.36 14.82
N PHE A 11 -18.60 -9.05 14.92
CA PHE A 11 -19.86 -8.44 14.56
C PHE A 11 -19.93 -8.25 13.04
N VAL A 12 -20.52 -9.22 12.33
CA VAL A 12 -21.24 -8.92 11.08
C VAL A 12 -22.69 -8.59 11.45
N SER A 13 -22.88 -7.60 12.33
CA SER A 13 -24.20 -7.06 12.70
C SER A 13 -24.55 -5.81 11.89
N ASP A 14 -23.74 -5.49 10.90
CA ASP A 14 -23.96 -4.36 10.00
C ASP A 14 -25.02 -4.75 8.97
N GLU A 15 -26.26 -4.30 9.20
CA GLU A 15 -27.39 -4.52 8.29
C GLU A 15 -27.11 -3.95 6.89
N GLU A 16 -26.30 -2.90 6.77
CA GLU A 16 -25.93 -2.31 5.49
C GLU A 16 -25.04 -3.28 4.70
N PHE A 17 -24.07 -3.93 5.34
CA PHE A 17 -23.27 -4.96 4.70
C PHE A 17 -24.12 -6.15 4.28
N LEU A 18 -24.97 -6.68 5.16
CA LEU A 18 -25.81 -7.86 4.88
C LEU A 18 -26.78 -7.64 3.71
N THR A 19 -27.15 -6.39 3.45
CA THR A 19 -28.01 -6.01 2.31
C THR A 19 -27.25 -5.59 1.07
N SER A 20 -25.92 -5.38 1.16
CA SER A 20 -25.06 -5.08 0.01
C SER A 20 -24.89 -6.28 -0.93
N THR A 21 -24.41 -6.03 -2.15
CA THR A 21 -24.08 -7.09 -3.12
C THR A 21 -23.13 -8.13 -2.51
N HIS A 22 -22.08 -7.70 -1.81
CA HIS A 22 -21.10 -8.62 -1.20
C HIS A 22 -21.71 -9.45 -0.07
N GLY A 23 -22.52 -8.86 0.81
CA GLY A 23 -23.17 -9.59 1.90
C GLY A 23 -24.17 -10.63 1.40
N GLN A 24 -24.86 -10.35 0.28
CA GLN A 24 -25.82 -11.28 -0.33
C GLN A 24 -25.17 -12.51 -1.00
N LEU A 25 -23.88 -12.44 -1.36
CA LEU A 25 -23.15 -13.61 -1.88
C LEU A 25 -22.97 -14.70 -0.81
N GLY A 26 -23.03 -14.32 0.47
CA GLY A 26 -22.75 -15.19 1.60
C GLY A 26 -21.24 -15.37 1.85
N CYS A 27 -20.88 -15.63 3.11
CA CYS A 27 -19.48 -15.66 3.55
C CYS A 27 -18.64 -16.66 2.75
N THR A 28 -19.22 -17.82 2.43
CA THR A 28 -18.52 -18.92 1.76
C THR A 28 -18.17 -18.64 0.31
N ALA A 29 -18.81 -17.66 -0.33
CA ALA A 29 -18.50 -17.28 -1.70
C ALA A 29 -17.10 -16.68 -1.84
N CYS A 30 -16.62 -16.01 -0.80
CA CYS A 30 -15.28 -15.42 -0.78
C CYS A 30 -14.33 -16.24 0.10
N HIS A 31 -14.77 -16.62 1.29
CA HIS A 31 -13.91 -17.20 2.30
C HIS A 31 -13.83 -18.73 2.26
N GLY A 32 -14.63 -19.41 1.43
CA GLY A 32 -14.74 -20.87 1.47
C GLY A 32 -15.42 -21.35 2.77
N GLY A 33 -14.95 -22.45 3.36
CA GLY A 33 -15.61 -23.06 4.52
C GLY A 33 -16.69 -24.08 4.16
N VAL A 34 -17.39 -24.58 5.19
CA VAL A 34 -18.43 -25.60 5.04
C VAL A 34 -19.83 -24.96 5.12
N PRO A 35 -20.52 -24.74 3.99
CA PRO A 35 -21.83 -24.09 3.99
C PRO A 35 -22.88 -24.94 4.72
N GLY A 36 -23.65 -24.29 5.61
CA GLY A 36 -24.73 -24.95 6.36
C GLY A 36 -24.30 -25.74 7.59
N ALA A 37 -23.00 -25.78 7.91
CA ALA A 37 -22.52 -26.29 9.19
C ALA A 37 -23.09 -25.46 10.35
N THR A 38 -23.38 -26.12 11.47
CA THR A 38 -23.95 -25.48 12.67
C THR A 38 -22.97 -25.38 13.83
N ASP A 39 -21.82 -26.06 13.70
CA ASP A 39 -20.67 -25.93 14.59
C ASP A 39 -19.63 -24.98 13.99
N MET A 40 -19.05 -24.13 14.82
CA MET A 40 -18.08 -23.10 14.39
C MET A 40 -16.82 -23.71 13.79
N VAL A 41 -16.30 -24.79 14.37
CA VAL A 41 -15.05 -25.42 13.92
C VAL A 41 -15.29 -26.10 12.57
N GLU A 42 -16.42 -26.80 12.44
CA GLU A 42 -16.84 -27.39 11.17
C GLU A 42 -17.04 -26.31 10.08
N ALA A 43 -17.78 -25.23 10.39
CA ALA A 43 -18.05 -24.16 9.44
C ALA A 43 -16.77 -23.48 8.90
N HIS A 44 -15.75 -23.36 9.74
CA HIS A 44 -14.48 -22.73 9.39
C HIS A 44 -13.41 -23.72 8.89
N THR A 45 -13.75 -24.99 8.66
CA THR A 45 -12.83 -25.92 8.00
C THR A 45 -12.55 -25.43 6.58
N ASP A 46 -11.27 -25.25 6.24
CA ASP A 46 -10.78 -24.69 4.97
C ASP A 46 -11.23 -23.25 4.66
N LEU A 47 -11.50 -22.43 5.69
CA LEU A 47 -11.78 -21.01 5.53
C LEU A 47 -10.50 -20.19 5.24
N ALA A 48 -10.52 -19.41 4.17
CA ALA A 48 -9.50 -18.42 3.84
C ALA A 48 -9.84 -17.07 4.49
N THR A 49 -9.03 -16.64 5.47
CA THR A 49 -9.25 -15.35 6.17
C THR A 49 -8.99 -14.14 5.28
N ASP A 50 -7.98 -14.23 4.41
CA ASP A 50 -7.70 -13.28 3.33
C ASP A 50 -7.79 -14.07 2.01
N PRO A 51 -8.89 -13.93 1.26
CA PRO A 51 -9.14 -14.75 0.08
C PRO A 51 -8.28 -14.30 -1.11
N ASP A 52 -7.94 -15.26 -1.98
CA ASP A 52 -7.18 -14.97 -3.20
C ASP A 52 -7.96 -13.97 -4.08
N PRO A 53 -7.38 -12.79 -4.40
CA PRO A 53 -8.08 -11.75 -5.13
C PRO A 53 -8.53 -12.18 -6.53
N VAL A 54 -7.72 -12.96 -7.24
CA VAL A 54 -8.02 -13.36 -8.62
C VAL A 54 -9.14 -14.39 -8.63
N ALA A 55 -9.04 -15.43 -7.82
CA ALA A 55 -10.05 -16.48 -7.72
C ALA A 55 -11.40 -15.96 -7.22
N THR A 56 -11.39 -14.92 -6.37
CA THR A 56 -12.59 -14.44 -5.68
C THR A 56 -13.24 -13.26 -6.38
N CYS A 57 -12.46 -12.28 -6.86
CA CYS A 57 -12.97 -10.98 -7.27
C CYS A 57 -13.12 -10.85 -8.80
N SER A 58 -12.35 -11.64 -9.59
CA SER A 58 -12.24 -11.44 -11.06
C SER A 58 -13.55 -11.59 -11.82
N ALA A 59 -14.49 -12.37 -11.29
CA ALA A 59 -15.81 -12.54 -11.90
C ALA A 59 -16.64 -11.24 -11.97
N CYS A 60 -16.34 -10.26 -11.11
CA CYS A 60 -17.05 -8.97 -11.06
C CYS A 60 -16.12 -7.76 -11.22
N HIS A 61 -14.85 -7.89 -10.87
CA HIS A 61 -13.85 -6.81 -10.86
C HIS A 61 -12.66 -7.11 -11.79
N SER A 62 -12.93 -7.67 -12.96
CA SER A 62 -11.90 -8.21 -13.88
C SER A 62 -10.80 -7.21 -14.22
N GLU A 63 -11.15 -5.96 -14.54
CA GLU A 63 -10.17 -4.93 -14.90
C GLU A 63 -9.16 -4.67 -13.77
N ALA A 64 -9.64 -4.54 -12.53
CA ALA A 64 -8.78 -4.33 -11.38
C ALA A 64 -7.96 -5.58 -11.04
N THR A 65 -8.53 -6.79 -11.16
CA THR A 65 -7.78 -8.02 -10.88
C THR A 65 -6.73 -8.32 -11.94
N ASP A 66 -7.01 -8.02 -13.20
CA ASP A 66 -6.08 -8.22 -14.31
C ASP A 66 -4.86 -7.31 -14.16
N GLY A 67 -5.08 -6.02 -13.82
CA GLY A 67 -3.98 -5.11 -13.50
C GLY A 67 -3.23 -5.50 -12.22
N HIS A 68 -3.96 -5.89 -11.17
CA HIS A 68 -3.36 -6.06 -9.83
C HIS A 68 -2.35 -7.21 -9.82
N THR A 69 -2.63 -8.28 -10.55
CA THR A 69 -1.80 -9.50 -10.59
C THR A 69 -0.33 -9.19 -10.89
N ASP A 70 -0.08 -8.28 -11.83
CA ASP A 70 1.27 -7.90 -12.25
C ASP A 70 1.74 -6.57 -11.63
N SER A 71 0.89 -5.92 -10.82
CA SER A 71 1.23 -4.65 -10.16
C SER A 71 2.37 -4.80 -9.15
N LEU A 72 3.09 -3.70 -8.91
CA LEU A 72 4.16 -3.67 -7.90
C LEU A 72 3.66 -3.90 -6.46
N HIS A 73 2.38 -3.64 -6.18
CA HIS A 73 1.78 -3.91 -4.86
C HIS A 73 1.48 -5.40 -4.64
N ALA A 74 1.23 -6.16 -5.71
CA ALA A 74 1.13 -7.61 -5.67
C ALA A 74 2.52 -8.25 -5.75
N THR A 75 3.31 -7.96 -6.78
CA THR A 75 4.55 -8.71 -7.01
C THR A 75 5.69 -8.34 -6.07
N LEU A 76 5.63 -7.14 -5.47
CA LEU A 76 6.75 -6.52 -4.75
C LEU A 76 8.04 -6.39 -5.59
N ALA A 77 7.93 -6.48 -6.92
CA ALA A 77 9.07 -6.51 -7.85
C ALA A 77 9.98 -5.27 -7.71
N GLY A 78 9.42 -4.12 -7.33
CA GLY A 78 10.22 -2.92 -7.07
C GLY A 78 11.30 -3.11 -5.99
N TYR A 79 11.06 -3.96 -4.99
CA TYR A 79 12.09 -4.28 -3.99
C TYR A 79 13.17 -5.20 -4.57
N THR A 80 12.78 -6.28 -5.23
CA THR A 80 13.72 -7.26 -5.77
C THR A 80 14.60 -6.63 -6.84
N THR A 81 14.04 -5.82 -7.74
CA THR A 81 14.79 -5.06 -8.76
C THR A 81 15.90 -4.21 -8.15
N VAL A 82 15.61 -3.40 -7.12
CA VAL A 82 16.63 -2.55 -6.46
C VAL A 82 17.66 -3.39 -5.69
N LEU A 83 17.24 -4.49 -5.07
CA LEU A 83 18.14 -5.36 -4.34
C LEU A 83 19.12 -6.07 -5.27
N LEU A 84 18.65 -6.55 -6.42
CA LEU A 84 19.47 -7.18 -7.46
C LEU A 84 20.45 -6.17 -8.05
N GLU A 85 19.97 -4.97 -8.43
CA GLU A 85 20.82 -3.90 -8.95
C GLU A 85 21.95 -3.54 -7.97
N ARG A 86 21.63 -3.42 -6.68
CA ARG A 86 22.63 -3.06 -5.65
C ARG A 86 23.57 -4.19 -5.26
N SER A 87 23.12 -5.44 -5.34
CA SER A 87 23.96 -6.60 -5.03
C SER A 87 24.80 -7.06 -6.22
N GLY A 88 24.47 -6.62 -7.44
CA GLY A 88 25.20 -6.92 -8.66
C GLY A 88 25.03 -8.36 -9.13
N GLY A 89 23.93 -9.02 -8.75
CA GLY A 89 23.61 -10.39 -9.15
C GLY A 89 22.28 -10.48 -9.87
N ASP A 90 22.10 -11.55 -10.64
CA ASP A 90 20.83 -11.87 -11.33
C ASP A 90 19.82 -12.54 -10.39
N GLU A 91 20.26 -12.98 -9.21
CA GLU A 91 19.45 -13.65 -8.19
C GLU A 91 19.81 -13.15 -6.79
N LEU A 92 18.84 -13.13 -5.88
CA LEU A 92 19.10 -12.80 -4.48
C LEU A 92 19.96 -13.90 -3.85
N SER A 93 21.09 -13.52 -3.25
CA SER A 93 21.88 -14.46 -2.44
C SER A 93 21.02 -15.09 -1.32
N PRO A 94 21.34 -16.29 -0.83
CA PRO A 94 20.52 -16.98 0.18
C PRO A 94 20.18 -16.12 1.40
N GLY A 95 21.17 -15.41 1.95
CA GLY A 95 20.95 -14.53 3.11
C GLY A 95 20.09 -13.30 2.79
N LEU A 96 20.16 -12.77 1.57
CA LEU A 96 19.31 -11.65 1.15
C LEU A 96 17.87 -12.10 0.87
N SER A 97 17.70 -13.30 0.32
CA SER A 97 16.38 -13.92 0.12
C SER A 97 15.68 -14.21 1.45
N GLU A 98 16.41 -14.74 2.44
CA GLU A 98 15.90 -14.94 3.80
C GLU A 98 15.50 -13.61 4.45
N ALA A 99 16.37 -12.60 4.41
CA ALA A 99 16.06 -11.27 4.94
C ALA A 99 14.87 -10.61 4.22
N TYR A 100 14.75 -10.78 2.91
CA TYR A 100 13.61 -10.31 2.13
C TYR A 100 12.30 -10.97 2.59
N GLY A 101 12.29 -12.29 2.75
CA GLY A 101 11.14 -13.04 3.26
C GLY A 101 10.73 -12.58 4.66
N ASN A 102 11.71 -12.41 5.56
CA ASN A 102 11.45 -12.05 6.96
C ASN A 102 10.99 -10.59 7.13
N HIS A 103 11.49 -9.65 6.32
CA HIS A 103 11.36 -8.22 6.60
C HIS A 103 10.69 -7.39 5.50
N CYS A 104 10.58 -7.90 4.27
CA CYS A 104 10.11 -7.12 3.13
C CYS A 104 8.81 -7.70 2.54
N ALA A 105 8.72 -9.03 2.44
CA ALA A 105 7.60 -9.72 1.81
C ALA A 105 6.27 -9.57 2.57
N SER A 106 6.30 -9.14 3.84
CA SER A 106 5.11 -8.92 4.66
C SER A 106 4.25 -7.71 4.23
N CYS A 107 4.76 -6.87 3.32
CA CYS A 107 4.04 -5.71 2.79
C CYS A 107 3.19 -6.02 1.54
N HIS A 108 3.17 -7.28 1.07
CA HIS A 108 2.32 -7.71 -0.04
C HIS A 108 0.85 -7.37 0.23
N ALA A 109 0.15 -6.82 -0.76
CA ALA A 109 -1.24 -6.36 -0.61
C ALA A 109 -2.25 -7.25 -1.35
N SER A 110 -3.31 -7.65 -0.65
CA SER A 110 -4.55 -8.18 -1.25
C SER A 110 -5.60 -7.07 -1.43
N CYS A 111 -6.67 -7.32 -2.20
CA CYS A 111 -7.82 -6.40 -2.26
C CYS A 111 -8.42 -6.16 -0.85
N GLY A 112 -8.41 -7.19 0.01
CA GLY A 112 -8.94 -7.11 1.37
C GLY A 112 -8.16 -6.12 2.24
N GLN A 113 -6.83 -6.09 2.14
CA GLN A 113 -5.96 -5.27 2.98
C GLN A 113 -5.98 -3.76 2.68
N CYS A 114 -6.67 -3.36 1.61
CA CYS A 114 -6.98 -1.97 1.32
C CYS A 114 -8.47 -1.69 1.53
N HIS A 115 -9.36 -2.57 1.05
CA HIS A 115 -10.78 -2.24 0.96
C HIS A 115 -11.61 -2.75 2.15
N VAL A 116 -11.12 -3.70 2.95
CA VAL A 116 -11.89 -4.34 4.04
C VAL A 116 -11.16 -4.24 5.38
N SER A 117 -9.87 -4.50 5.39
CA SER A 117 -9.03 -4.55 6.58
C SER A 117 -7.82 -3.63 6.44
N ARG A 118 -7.17 -3.37 7.58
CA ARG A 118 -5.84 -2.79 7.62
C ARG A 118 -4.82 -3.88 7.22
N PRO A 119 -3.66 -3.50 6.66
CA PRO A 119 -2.61 -4.45 6.32
C PRO A 119 -2.21 -5.33 7.52
N THR A 120 -1.95 -6.61 7.26
CA THR A 120 -1.50 -7.56 8.30
C THR A 120 -0.21 -7.08 8.97
N SER A 121 0.70 -6.49 8.19
CA SER A 121 1.95 -5.87 8.67
C SER A 121 1.73 -4.75 9.69
N ALA A 122 0.55 -4.12 9.69
CA ALA A 122 0.16 -3.06 10.62
C ALA A 122 -0.72 -3.55 11.78
N GLY A 123 -0.77 -4.86 12.01
CA GLY A 123 -1.57 -5.51 13.05
C GLY A 123 -3.00 -5.85 12.63
N GLY A 124 -3.35 -5.67 11.36
CA GLY A 124 -4.65 -6.05 10.81
C GLY A 124 -5.84 -5.31 11.45
N GLY A 125 -7.00 -5.97 11.37
CA GLY A 125 -8.27 -5.45 11.88
C GLY A 125 -9.12 -4.79 10.79
N LEU A 126 -10.43 -4.89 10.96
CA LEU A 126 -11.42 -4.41 10.00
C LEU A 126 -11.48 -2.88 9.98
N LEU A 127 -11.61 -2.29 8.79
CA LEU A 127 -11.75 -0.84 8.62
C LEU A 127 -13.14 -0.36 9.06
N ALA A 128 -14.16 -1.14 8.76
CA ALA A 128 -15.56 -0.84 9.03
C ALA A 128 -16.41 -2.14 9.04
N GLY A 129 -16.07 -3.08 9.92
CA GLY A 129 -16.65 -4.43 9.84
C GLY A 129 -16.27 -5.09 8.51
N HIS A 130 -17.23 -5.65 7.76
CA HIS A 130 -16.98 -6.18 6.42
C HIS A 130 -17.41 -5.24 5.29
N THR A 131 -17.76 -3.99 5.62
CA THR A 131 -18.18 -3.02 4.62
C THR A 131 -17.00 -2.57 3.78
N PHE A 132 -16.98 -3.02 2.53
CA PHE A 132 -15.97 -2.67 1.54
C PHE A 132 -15.93 -1.15 1.33
N LYS A 133 -14.74 -0.58 1.39
CA LYS A 133 -14.48 0.84 1.13
C LYS A 133 -13.91 0.99 -0.27
N GLU A 134 -14.71 1.50 -1.19
CA GLU A 134 -14.28 1.81 -2.56
C GLU A 134 -13.01 2.67 -2.56
N THR A 135 -13.03 3.80 -1.85
CA THR A 135 -11.82 4.57 -1.54
C THR A 135 -11.31 4.21 -0.15
N PRO A 136 -10.12 3.58 -0.05
CA PRO A 136 -9.61 3.14 1.24
C PRO A 136 -9.11 4.33 2.08
N PRO A 137 -9.31 4.31 3.42
CA PRO A 137 -8.86 5.37 4.30
C PRO A 137 -7.33 5.39 4.41
N MET A 138 -6.67 6.35 3.75
CA MET A 138 -5.20 6.37 3.59
C MET A 138 -4.41 6.18 4.88
N ASN A 139 -4.91 6.74 6.01
CA ASN A 139 -4.24 6.71 7.30
C ASN A 139 -4.25 5.34 7.99
N LEU A 140 -5.08 4.42 7.50
CA LEU A 140 -5.23 3.08 8.05
C LEU A 140 -4.70 2.01 7.08
N THR A 141 -4.68 2.31 5.78
CA THR A 141 -4.30 1.37 4.73
C THR A 141 -2.93 1.72 4.15
N CYS A 142 -2.84 2.81 3.36
CA CYS A 142 -1.60 3.24 2.69
C CYS A 142 -0.46 3.42 3.70
N THR A 143 -0.72 4.15 4.79
CA THR A 143 0.28 4.39 5.84
C THR A 143 0.51 3.20 6.76
N GLY A 144 -0.26 2.11 6.61
CA GLY A 144 0.02 0.84 7.28
C GLY A 144 1.33 0.23 6.78
N CYS A 145 1.52 0.19 5.45
CA CYS A 145 2.76 -0.27 4.83
C CYS A 145 3.76 0.89 4.61
N HIS A 146 3.29 2.07 4.19
CA HIS A 146 4.12 3.24 3.91
C HIS A 146 4.36 4.14 5.14
N GLY A 147 4.18 3.62 6.35
CA GLY A 147 4.13 4.38 7.60
C GLY A 147 5.46 4.99 8.05
N SER A 148 6.50 4.17 8.17
CA SER A 148 7.76 4.59 8.81
C SER A 148 8.57 5.59 7.97
N ARG A 149 8.47 5.50 6.64
CA ARG A 149 9.18 6.36 5.69
C ARG A 149 8.27 7.43 5.11
N VAL A 150 7.30 7.05 4.27
CA VAL A 150 6.51 8.00 3.47
C VAL A 150 5.55 8.83 4.33
N ASN A 151 4.79 8.21 5.23
CA ASN A 151 3.84 8.95 6.07
C ASN A 151 4.55 10.00 6.94
N ASN A 152 5.69 9.63 7.54
CA ASN A 152 6.41 10.55 8.42
C ASN A 152 7.05 11.70 7.65
N GLU A 153 7.52 11.47 6.43
CA GLU A 153 8.03 12.51 5.54
C GLU A 153 6.91 13.43 5.06
N TYR A 154 5.83 12.85 4.52
CA TYR A 154 4.71 13.58 3.97
C TYR A 154 3.99 14.45 5.01
N LYS A 155 3.88 13.96 6.25
CA LYS A 155 3.20 14.66 7.35
C LYS A 155 4.11 15.47 8.26
N GLY A 156 5.42 15.51 8.00
CA GLY A 156 6.37 16.28 8.81
C GLY A 156 6.52 15.75 10.24
N LEU A 157 6.51 14.43 10.41
CA LEU A 157 6.66 13.76 11.70
C LEU A 157 8.11 13.32 11.98
N ASN A 158 9.01 13.52 11.02
CA ASN A 158 10.43 13.23 11.21
C ASN A 158 11.13 14.34 11.99
N GLU A 159 11.99 13.94 12.93
CA GLU A 159 12.84 14.86 13.69
C GLU A 159 14.06 15.30 12.88
N MET A 160 14.48 16.55 13.07
CA MET A 160 15.69 17.11 12.48
C MET A 160 16.91 16.87 13.38
N GLU A 161 18.08 16.70 12.77
CA GLU A 161 19.34 16.74 13.51
C GLU A 161 19.52 18.14 14.12
N GLY A 162 19.64 18.21 15.45
CA GLY A 162 19.68 19.48 16.19
C GLY A 162 18.34 19.91 16.82
N GLY A 163 17.29 19.12 16.67
CA GLY A 163 16.00 19.30 17.34
C GLY A 163 14.93 19.96 16.47
N GLY A 164 13.67 19.71 16.82
CA GLY A 164 12.50 20.10 16.01
C GLY A 164 12.13 19.03 14.97
N THR A 165 11.11 19.31 14.15
CA THR A 165 10.62 18.40 13.11
C THR A 165 10.76 19.04 11.73
N TYR A 166 10.98 18.20 10.71
CA TYR A 166 10.86 18.65 9.33
C TYR A 166 9.43 19.14 9.06
N PRO A 167 9.25 20.19 8.24
CA PRO A 167 7.92 20.61 7.85
C PRO A 167 7.23 19.50 7.07
N ALA A 168 5.90 19.43 7.20
CA ALA A 168 5.09 18.57 6.36
C ALA A 168 5.15 19.03 4.89
N ASP A 169 4.84 18.10 3.99
CA ASP A 169 4.67 18.41 2.58
C ASP A 169 3.53 19.43 2.40
N VAL A 170 3.74 20.42 1.54
CA VAL A 170 2.76 21.50 1.30
C VAL A 170 1.44 20.98 0.71
N HIS A 171 1.50 19.88 -0.05
CA HIS A 171 0.32 19.20 -0.59
C HIS A 171 -0.49 18.55 0.53
N TYR A 172 0.16 18.07 1.59
CA TYR A 172 -0.53 17.57 2.77
C TYR A 172 -1.02 18.70 3.69
N ASN A 173 -0.15 19.66 4.03
CA ASN A 173 -0.46 20.74 4.95
C ASN A 173 0.14 22.06 4.44
N PRO A 174 -0.69 23.05 4.08
CA PRO A 174 -2.13 23.13 4.31
C PRO A 174 -3.02 22.45 3.25
N GLY A 175 -2.45 21.82 2.22
CA GLY A 175 -3.21 21.36 1.04
C GLY A 175 -4.29 20.28 1.29
N GLY A 176 -4.18 19.50 2.37
CA GLY A 176 -5.14 18.47 2.74
C GLY A 176 -5.22 17.29 1.77
N MET A 177 -4.25 17.12 0.86
CA MET A 177 -4.30 16.09 -0.17
C MET A 177 -4.07 14.70 0.45
N ALA A 178 -4.94 13.77 0.06
CA ALA A 178 -4.72 12.36 0.31
C ALA A 178 -3.77 11.76 -0.74
N CYS A 179 -3.19 10.59 -0.49
CA CYS A 179 -2.29 9.93 -1.45
C CYS A 179 -2.93 9.81 -2.84
N PHE A 180 -4.22 9.48 -2.88
CA PHE A 180 -4.97 9.30 -4.12
C PHE A 180 -5.37 10.58 -4.83
N ALA A 181 -5.00 11.75 -4.30
CA ALA A 181 -5.09 13.00 -5.03
C ALA A 181 -4.01 13.11 -6.12
N CYS A 182 -2.89 12.39 -5.95
CA CYS A 182 -1.84 12.27 -6.95
C CYS A 182 -1.76 10.86 -7.55
N HIS A 183 -2.05 9.81 -6.77
CA HIS A 183 -1.97 8.43 -7.24
C HIS A 183 -3.36 7.83 -7.50
N THR A 184 -3.69 7.58 -8.76
CA THR A 184 -5.01 7.10 -9.15
C THR A 184 -5.27 5.66 -8.71
N GLY A 185 -6.54 5.24 -8.76
CA GLY A 185 -6.90 3.83 -8.55
C GLY A 185 -6.25 2.90 -9.56
N ASN A 186 -6.04 3.36 -10.81
CA ASN A 186 -5.35 2.58 -11.83
C ASN A 186 -3.87 2.40 -11.47
N ASP A 187 -3.22 3.44 -10.93
CA ASP A 187 -1.83 3.36 -10.47
C ASP A 187 -1.68 2.35 -9.34
N MET A 188 -2.63 2.36 -8.40
CA MET A 188 -2.63 1.46 -7.25
C MET A 188 -2.87 0.01 -7.67
N HIS A 189 -3.75 -0.21 -8.65
CA HIS A 189 -4.11 -1.53 -9.17
C HIS A 189 -3.25 -1.99 -10.35
N GLY A 190 -2.28 -1.21 -10.84
CA GLY A 190 -1.50 -1.58 -12.04
C GLY A 190 -2.30 -1.60 -13.36
N VAL A 191 -3.48 -0.97 -13.41
CA VAL A 191 -4.35 -1.02 -14.60
C VAL A 191 -3.75 -0.20 -15.73
N GLY A 192 -3.41 -0.88 -16.83
CA GLY A 192 -2.80 -0.24 -18.00
C GLY A 192 -1.32 0.12 -17.82
N LEU A 193 -0.67 -0.42 -16.79
CA LEU A 193 0.75 -0.21 -16.50
C LEU A 193 1.53 -1.50 -16.80
N ASP A 194 2.68 -1.35 -17.45
CA ASP A 194 3.64 -2.42 -17.73
C ASP A 194 4.99 -1.96 -17.16
N GLN A 195 5.18 -2.13 -15.85
CA GLN A 195 6.33 -1.59 -15.12
C GLN A 195 6.89 -2.62 -14.14
N GLU A 196 8.20 -2.88 -14.23
CA GLU A 196 8.94 -3.77 -13.32
C GLU A 196 9.50 -3.00 -12.11
N HIS A 197 9.56 -1.67 -12.24
CA HIS A 197 10.09 -0.76 -11.26
C HIS A 197 9.27 0.54 -11.19
N ARG A 198 9.20 1.16 -10.01
CA ARG A 198 8.47 2.42 -9.77
C ARG A 198 9.00 3.66 -10.51
N TYR A 199 10.08 3.51 -11.26
CA TYR A 199 10.70 4.58 -12.05
C TYR A 199 10.67 4.28 -13.55
N ASP A 200 10.02 3.19 -13.94
CA ASP A 200 9.82 2.87 -15.33
C ASP A 200 8.70 3.75 -15.91
N GLY A 201 8.79 4.02 -17.21
CA GLY A 201 7.83 4.87 -17.91
C GLY A 201 8.06 6.37 -17.74
N ALA A 202 7.05 7.15 -18.13
CA ALA A 202 7.06 8.60 -17.90
C ALA A 202 6.84 8.90 -16.42
N GLN A 203 7.29 10.07 -15.96
CA GLN A 203 7.03 10.49 -14.59
C GLN A 203 5.52 10.60 -14.36
N ASP A 204 5.00 9.75 -13.49
CA ASP A 204 3.60 9.76 -13.06
C ASP A 204 3.57 9.44 -11.55
N PRO A 205 3.00 10.31 -10.68
CA PRO A 205 2.38 11.61 -10.97
C PRO A 205 3.36 12.70 -11.42
N ALA A 206 2.93 13.50 -12.40
CA ALA A 206 3.70 14.62 -12.92
C ALA A 206 3.35 15.94 -12.23
N CYS A 207 4.35 16.62 -11.68
CA CYS A 207 4.16 17.92 -11.00
C CYS A 207 3.48 18.95 -11.93
N THR A 208 3.78 18.89 -13.22
CA THR A 208 3.29 19.80 -14.26
C THR A 208 1.80 19.66 -14.57
N GLU A 209 1.14 18.58 -14.15
CA GLU A 209 -0.31 18.44 -14.30
C GLU A 209 -1.07 19.43 -13.42
N CYS A 210 -0.57 19.67 -12.20
CA CYS A 210 -1.11 20.66 -11.27
C CYS A 210 -0.37 22.01 -11.34
N HIS A 211 0.86 22.01 -11.84
CA HIS A 211 1.72 23.20 -11.99
C HIS A 211 2.13 23.46 -13.44
N PRO A 212 1.17 23.75 -14.35
CA PRO A 212 1.46 23.92 -15.77
C PRO A 212 2.29 25.18 -16.06
N ASP A 213 2.20 26.19 -15.20
CA ASP A 213 2.87 27.49 -15.36
C ASP A 213 4.22 27.54 -14.63
N ALA A 214 4.89 26.38 -14.46
CA ALA A 214 6.16 26.32 -13.76
C ALA A 214 7.27 27.10 -14.48
N GLU A 215 7.32 27.05 -15.81
CA GLU A 215 8.35 27.75 -16.60
C GLU A 215 8.26 29.27 -16.44
N GLY A 216 9.39 29.90 -16.14
CA GLY A 216 9.49 31.34 -15.95
C GLY A 216 8.93 31.86 -14.62
N ALA A 217 8.39 30.98 -13.75
CA ALA A 217 7.85 31.40 -12.45
C ALA A 217 8.89 32.05 -11.53
N ASN A 218 10.17 31.72 -11.71
CA ASN A 218 11.31 32.39 -11.05
C ASN A 218 12.62 32.17 -11.84
N VAL A 219 13.72 32.76 -11.35
CA VAL A 219 15.05 32.70 -12.02
C VAL A 219 15.63 31.29 -12.15
N GLN A 220 15.17 30.32 -11.35
CA GLN A 220 15.58 28.92 -11.43
C GLN A 220 14.69 28.10 -12.36
N HIS A 221 13.44 28.51 -12.60
CA HIS A 221 12.51 27.81 -13.50
C HIS A 221 12.74 28.18 -14.98
N THR A 222 13.97 28.09 -15.45
CA THR A 222 14.29 28.23 -16.87
C THR A 222 14.02 26.92 -17.61
N ALA A 223 13.73 26.96 -18.90
CA ALA A 223 13.62 25.75 -19.75
C ALA A 223 14.75 24.73 -19.50
N ARG A 224 16.00 25.21 -19.41
CA ARG A 224 17.17 24.33 -19.17
C ARG A 224 17.10 23.55 -17.85
N HIS A 225 16.59 24.16 -16.79
CA HIS A 225 16.45 23.48 -15.48
C HIS A 225 15.33 22.45 -15.54
N LEU A 226 14.16 22.85 -16.07
CA LEU A 226 13.00 21.96 -16.20
C LEU A 226 13.27 20.75 -17.12
N GLU A 227 14.13 20.90 -18.12
CA GLU A 227 14.57 19.80 -19.00
C GLU A 227 15.60 18.85 -18.36
N SER A 228 16.34 19.28 -17.33
CA SER A 228 17.50 18.52 -16.83
C SER A 228 17.40 18.05 -15.39
N LEU A 229 16.55 18.69 -14.60
CA LEU A 229 16.40 18.41 -13.19
C LEU A 229 14.94 18.07 -12.94
N SER A 230 14.71 17.02 -12.15
CA SER A 230 13.38 16.78 -11.61
C SER A 230 13.02 17.88 -10.62
N CYS A 231 11.72 18.22 -10.51
CA CYS A 231 11.24 19.26 -9.60
C CYS A 231 11.70 19.02 -8.16
N GLN A 232 11.80 17.75 -7.77
CA GLN A 232 12.19 17.27 -6.45
C GLN A 232 13.63 17.65 -6.08
N VAL A 233 14.52 17.92 -7.05
CA VAL A 233 15.90 18.40 -6.76
C VAL A 233 15.88 19.69 -5.93
N CYS A 234 14.87 20.55 -6.14
CA CYS A 234 14.71 21.80 -5.43
C CYS A 234 13.52 21.80 -4.46
N HIS A 235 12.47 21.02 -4.76
CA HIS A 235 11.21 20.99 -4.00
C HIS A 235 11.06 19.78 -3.08
N SER A 236 12.17 19.17 -2.65
CA SER A 236 12.17 18.17 -1.58
C SER A 236 12.80 18.71 -0.29
N VAL A 237 12.29 18.27 0.86
CA VAL A 237 13.02 18.36 2.12
C VAL A 237 14.07 17.26 2.22
N ALA A 238 14.97 17.35 3.20
CA ALA A 238 15.82 16.20 3.54
C ALA A 238 14.94 15.01 3.96
N TYR A 239 15.16 13.86 3.35
CA TYR A 239 14.35 12.66 3.52
C TYR A 239 15.21 11.44 3.89
N LYS A 240 14.59 10.43 4.50
CA LYS A 240 15.27 9.20 4.88
C LYS A 240 15.42 8.33 3.64
N ASN A 241 16.68 8.06 3.27
CA ASN A 241 16.99 7.12 2.19
C ASN A 241 17.77 5.93 2.74
N CYS A 242 18.19 5.01 1.86
CA CYS A 242 18.90 3.79 2.26
C CYS A 242 20.25 4.08 2.96
N TYR A 243 20.77 5.30 2.85
CA TYR A 243 21.93 5.77 3.59
C TYR A 243 21.61 5.83 5.09
N SER A 244 22.44 5.16 5.90
CA SER A 244 22.31 5.05 7.37
C SER A 244 21.30 4.04 7.91
N CYS A 245 20.79 3.11 7.08
CA CYS A 245 19.98 1.96 7.53
C CYS A 245 20.55 0.62 7.07
N HIS A 246 21.88 0.48 6.99
CA HIS A 246 22.49 -0.85 6.90
C HIS A 246 22.26 -1.57 8.23
N VAL A 247 21.20 -2.39 8.17
CA VAL A 247 20.66 -3.31 9.16
C VAL A 247 21.73 -3.90 10.07
N GLN A 248 21.55 -3.70 11.38
CA GLN A 248 22.17 -4.56 12.37
C GLN A 248 21.40 -5.88 12.36
N LYS A 249 22.12 -6.99 12.55
CA LYS A 249 21.52 -8.32 12.68
C LYS A 249 20.57 -8.32 13.87
N SER A 250 19.33 -8.72 13.66
CA SER A 250 18.39 -8.97 14.75
C SER A 250 18.61 -10.38 15.30
N ASP A 251 17.99 -10.70 16.43
CA ASP A 251 17.99 -12.08 16.95
C ASP A 251 17.28 -13.06 15.98
N ASP A 252 16.45 -12.53 15.09
CA ASP A 252 15.72 -13.28 14.06
C ASP A 252 16.46 -13.32 12.70
N GLY A 253 17.71 -12.82 12.64
CA GLY A 253 18.52 -12.74 11.43
C GLY A 253 18.50 -11.38 10.77
#